data_AF-A0A498SNY8-F1
#
_entry.id   AF-A0A498SNY8-F1
#
_cell.length_a   1.000
_cell.length_b   1.000
_cell.length_c   1.000
_cell.angle_alpha   90.00
_cell.angle_beta   90.00
_cell.angle_gamma   90.00
#
_symmetry.space_group_name_H-M   'P 1'
#
loop_
_entity.id
_entity.type
_entity.pdbx_description
1 polymer ?
#
loop_
_entity_poly.entity_id
_entity_poly.type
_entity_poly.pdbx_seq_one_letter_code
_entity_poly.pdbx_strand_id
1 'polypeptide(L)'
;MFIGNSIASKYDKYDEHKNQWLGYYNEMYCVQDFVADYIQYRIRIHGNYGIPKFIHPCRQGSENDLIRSVALIFEEKHEEELRKMIEMLCENKTFSLSQYVEIMEHFVCIQNETPSQMSYGRLIALIAFAGLIAKQLSDMKCFAEVSMVMSYTSKFLQKRISVTWPHHKRSWSKFFDLARTIIILNKKEAEPKVEKKEWRSAISRLAVFGVLSLAVFTLFKFMLRAR
;
A
#
# COMPACT_ATOMS: atom_id res chain seq x y z
N MET A 1 16.08 -54.67 -19.30
CA MET A 1 16.37 -54.75 -17.86
C MET A 1 17.52 -53.79 -17.60
N PHE A 2 17.20 -52.54 -17.23
CA PHE A 2 18.20 -51.46 -17.06
C PHE A 2 18.45 -51.27 -15.56
N ILE A 3 19.71 -51.41 -15.14
CA ILE A 3 20.16 -51.19 -13.76
C ILE A 3 20.49 -49.70 -13.62
N GLY A 4 19.76 -49.01 -12.75
CA GLY A 4 19.90 -47.59 -12.48
C GLY A 4 20.45 -47.31 -11.08
N ASN A 5 21.46 -46.43 -11.08
CA ASN A 5 21.77 -45.38 -10.12
C ASN A 5 22.30 -45.73 -8.72
N SER A 6 23.62 -45.63 -8.66
CA SER A 6 24.40 -45.08 -7.55
C SER A 6 23.97 -43.64 -7.24
N ILE A 7 23.79 -43.33 -5.95
CA ILE A 7 24.33 -42.19 -5.17
C ILE A 7 23.58 -42.23 -3.84
N ALA A 8 24.18 -42.90 -2.86
CA ALA A 8 23.82 -42.78 -1.46
C ALA A 8 25.06 -42.28 -0.71
N SER A 9 24.82 -41.53 0.36
CA SER A 9 25.82 -41.04 1.32
C SER A 9 26.59 -39.79 0.94
N LYS A 10 25.98 -38.64 1.27
CA LYS A 10 26.58 -37.48 1.96
C LYS A 10 25.64 -36.30 1.77
N TYR A 11 24.69 -36.08 2.66
CA TYR A 11 24.07 -34.78 2.98
C TYR A 11 22.94 -35.00 4.01
N ASP A 12 23.27 -35.57 5.16
CA ASP A 12 22.35 -35.66 6.31
C ASP A 12 23.07 -35.15 7.56
N LYS A 13 23.22 -33.82 7.65
CA LYS A 13 23.52 -33.10 8.90
C LYS A 13 23.56 -31.57 8.72
N TYR A 14 22.51 -30.96 8.17
CA TYR A 14 22.37 -29.50 8.18
C TYR A 14 20.89 -29.08 8.08
N ASP A 15 20.04 -29.49 9.04
CA ASP A 15 18.66 -28.93 9.07
C ASP A 15 17.99 -28.85 10.45
N GLU A 16 18.77 -28.77 11.55
CA GLU A 16 18.20 -28.54 12.88
C GLU A 16 18.22 -27.06 13.33
N HIS A 17 18.94 -26.17 12.65
CA HIS A 17 19.00 -24.74 13.02
C HIS A 17 18.01 -23.83 12.28
N LYS A 18 17.25 -24.33 11.29
CA LYS A 18 16.25 -23.53 10.56
C LYS A 18 14.92 -23.41 11.27
N ASN A 19 14.61 -24.30 12.21
CA ASN A 19 13.27 -24.37 12.80
C ASN A 19 13.07 -23.51 14.04
N GLN A 20 14.09 -22.75 14.48
CA GLN A 20 13.97 -21.84 15.63
C GLN A 20 13.60 -20.39 15.27
N TRP A 21 13.63 -20.02 13.98
CA TRP A 21 13.20 -18.69 13.49
C TRP A 21 11.72 -18.61 13.11
N LEU A 22 10.97 -19.72 13.19
CA LEU A 22 9.55 -19.79 12.85
C LEU A 22 8.61 -19.20 13.93
N GLY A 23 9.13 -18.79 15.09
CA GLY A 23 8.36 -18.15 16.16
C GLY A 23 8.02 -16.67 15.93
N TYR A 24 8.43 -16.05 14.82
CA TYR A 24 8.22 -14.62 14.53
C TYR A 24 7.07 -14.33 13.55
N TYR A 25 6.35 -15.38 13.11
CA TYR A 25 5.14 -15.27 12.30
C TYR A 25 3.90 -15.41 13.18
N ASN A 26 3.65 -14.40 14.02
CA ASN A 26 2.32 -14.21 14.57
C ASN A 26 1.46 -13.59 13.44
N GLU A 27 0.99 -14.43 12.52
CA GLU A 27 0.16 -14.12 11.34
C GLU A 27 -1.26 -13.67 11.73
N MET A 28 -1.40 -12.64 12.57
CA MET A 28 -2.72 -12.14 12.93
C MET A 28 -3.29 -11.17 11.89
N TYR A 29 -2.44 -10.56 11.05
CA TYR A 29 -2.81 -9.50 10.12
C TYR A 29 -2.62 -9.90 8.65
N CYS A 30 -3.72 -9.90 7.89
CA CYS A 30 -3.72 -10.12 6.46
C CYS A 30 -3.86 -8.78 5.72
N VAL A 31 -2.91 -8.46 4.83
CA VAL A 31 -2.98 -7.21 4.04
C VAL A 31 -4.22 -7.14 3.14
N GLN A 32 -4.72 -8.30 2.71
CA GLN A 32 -5.94 -8.40 1.92
C GLN A 32 -7.14 -7.80 2.68
N ASP A 33 -7.21 -8.05 3.99
CA ASP A 33 -8.30 -7.53 4.83
C ASP A 33 -8.23 -6.00 4.92
N PHE A 34 -7.03 -5.42 5.07
CA PHE A 34 -6.86 -3.96 5.11
C PHE A 34 -7.19 -3.30 3.77
N VAL A 35 -6.80 -3.91 2.65
CA VAL A 35 -7.12 -3.39 1.31
C VAL A 35 -8.62 -3.45 1.06
N ALA A 36 -9.25 -4.60 1.32
CA ALA A 36 -10.68 -4.79 1.13
C ALA A 36 -11.49 -3.87 2.04
N ASP A 37 -11.10 -3.75 3.31
CA ASP A 37 -11.72 -2.85 4.27
C ASP A 37 -11.64 -1.38 3.82
N TYR A 38 -10.45 -0.91 3.43
CA TYR A 38 -10.28 0.48 3.00
C TYR A 38 -11.06 0.79 1.71
N ILE A 39 -11.02 -0.09 0.72
CA ILE A 39 -11.80 0.08 -0.52
C ILE A 39 -13.30 0.18 -0.19
N GLN A 40 -13.83 -0.73 0.61
CA GLN A 40 -15.25 -0.69 1.01
C GLN A 40 -15.58 0.59 1.77
N TYR A 41 -14.75 0.98 2.73
CA TYR A 41 -14.92 2.21 3.49
C TYR A 41 -14.92 3.44 2.58
N ARG A 42 -13.93 3.54 1.68
CA ARG A 42 -13.71 4.71 0.83
C ARG A 42 -14.86 4.95 -0.13
N ILE A 43 -15.47 3.88 -0.64
CA ILE A 43 -16.63 3.99 -1.51
C ILE A 43 -17.89 4.36 -0.70
N ARG A 44 -18.10 3.79 0.49
CA ARG A 44 -19.26 4.08 1.34
C ARG A 44 -19.32 5.54 1.77
N ILE A 45 -18.20 6.13 2.20
CA ILE A 45 -18.18 7.54 2.64
C ILE A 45 -18.46 8.53 1.49
N HIS A 46 -18.45 8.06 0.23
CA HIS A 46 -18.83 8.86 -0.94
C HIS A 46 -20.32 8.72 -1.32
N GLY A 47 -21.14 8.05 -0.50
CA GLY A 47 -22.60 7.99 -0.68
C GLY A 47 -23.09 6.86 -1.59
N ASN A 48 -22.23 5.96 -2.04
CA ASN A 48 -22.60 4.85 -2.91
C ASN A 48 -22.93 3.60 -2.07
N TYR A 49 -24.10 3.63 -1.42
CA TYR A 49 -24.56 2.57 -0.49
C TYR A 49 -25.12 1.31 -1.18
N GLY A 50 -25.35 1.35 -2.49
CA GLY A 50 -26.00 0.28 -3.25
C GLY A 50 -25.06 -0.81 -3.78
N ILE A 51 -23.80 -0.82 -3.36
CA ILE A 51 -22.78 -1.71 -3.91
C ILE A 51 -22.97 -3.12 -3.32
N PRO A 52 -22.86 -4.17 -4.15
CA PRO A 52 -22.79 -5.54 -3.64
C PRO A 52 -21.73 -5.60 -2.53
N LYS A 53 -22.06 -6.18 -1.37
CA LYS A 53 -21.03 -6.50 -0.38
C LYS A 53 -19.98 -7.33 -1.10
N PHE A 54 -18.81 -6.76 -1.38
CA PHE A 54 -17.67 -7.52 -1.88
C PHE A 54 -17.47 -8.65 -0.87
N ILE A 55 -17.58 -9.89 -1.33
CA ILE A 55 -17.63 -11.10 -0.49
C ILE A 55 -16.20 -11.44 -0.03
N HIS A 56 -15.52 -10.46 0.56
CA HIS A 56 -14.32 -10.69 1.33
C HIS A 56 -14.68 -10.43 2.80
N PRO A 57 -14.74 -11.47 3.65
CA PRO A 57 -14.99 -11.28 5.07
C PRO A 57 -13.80 -10.54 5.68
N CYS A 58 -13.88 -9.22 5.76
CA CYS A 58 -12.86 -8.41 6.43
C CYS A 58 -12.98 -8.62 7.93
N ARG A 59 -11.90 -9.02 8.60
CA ARG A 59 -11.83 -8.90 10.06
C ARG A 59 -11.90 -7.42 10.41
N GLN A 60 -13.00 -7.00 11.04
CA GLN A 60 -13.14 -5.65 11.56
C GLN A 60 -12.38 -5.55 12.88
N GLY A 61 -11.47 -4.58 12.98
CA GLY A 61 -10.68 -4.32 14.18
C GLY A 61 -10.20 -2.88 14.22
N SER A 62 -9.72 -2.44 15.39
CA SER A 62 -9.20 -1.08 15.61
C SER A 62 -8.06 -0.70 14.65
N GLU A 63 -7.33 -1.69 14.14
CA GLU A 63 -6.25 -1.55 13.18
C GLU A 63 -6.75 -1.08 11.82
N ASN A 64 -7.96 -1.47 11.41
CA ASN A 64 -8.58 -0.97 10.18
C ASN A 64 -8.83 0.53 10.28
N ASP A 65 -9.27 1.02 11.45
CA ASP A 65 -9.50 2.45 11.67
C ASP A 65 -8.20 3.26 11.59
N LEU A 66 -7.07 2.68 12.02
CA LEU A 66 -5.75 3.29 11.84
C LEU A 66 -5.37 3.39 10.36
N ILE A 67 -5.57 2.31 9.58
CA ILE A 67 -5.33 2.31 8.13
C ILE A 67 -6.20 3.37 7.45
N ARG A 68 -7.52 3.36 7.73
CA ARG A 68 -8.48 4.33 7.17
C ARG A 68 -8.05 5.77 7.46
N SER A 69 -7.70 6.06 8.71
CA SER A 69 -7.32 7.41 9.13
C SER A 69 -6.06 7.89 8.42
N VAL A 70 -4.99 7.06 8.39
CA VAL A 70 -3.72 7.46 7.76
C VAL A 70 -3.84 7.53 6.25
N ALA A 71 -4.64 6.66 5.63
CA ALA A 71 -4.91 6.72 4.19
C ALA A 71 -5.69 7.98 3.81
N LEU A 72 -6.71 8.38 4.59
CA LEU A 72 -7.40 9.66 4.38
C LEU A 72 -6.47 10.87 4.54
N ILE A 73 -5.60 10.88 5.57
CA ILE A 73 -4.59 11.93 5.74
C ILE A 73 -3.66 11.98 4.52
N PHE A 74 -3.27 10.82 3.99
CA PHE A 74 -2.45 10.75 2.78
C PHE A 74 -3.19 11.29 1.56
N GLU A 75 -4.47 10.94 1.37
CA GLU A 75 -5.30 11.46 0.28
C GLU A 75 -5.39 12.98 0.35
N GLU A 76 -5.67 13.56 1.52
CA GLU A 76 -5.77 15.01 1.72
C GLU A 76 -4.45 15.72 1.41
N LYS A 77 -3.32 15.16 1.88
CA LYS A 77 -1.98 15.78 1.67
C LYS A 77 -1.46 15.66 0.24
N HIS A 78 -2.05 14.80 -0.59
CA HIS A 78 -1.61 14.52 -1.96
C HIS A 78 -2.77 14.57 -2.97
N GLU A 79 -3.82 15.33 -2.66
CA GLU A 79 -5.07 15.36 -3.42
C GLU A 79 -4.85 15.67 -4.90
N GLU A 80 -4.10 16.73 -5.18
CA GLU A 80 -3.84 17.22 -6.53
C GLU A 80 -3.11 16.21 -7.40
N GLU A 81 -2.10 15.53 -6.85
CA GLU A 81 -1.35 14.54 -7.60
C GLU A 81 -2.13 13.24 -7.79
N LEU A 82 -2.86 12.78 -6.76
CA LEU A 82 -3.72 11.61 -6.85
C LEU A 82 -4.84 11.84 -7.87
N ARG A 83 -5.45 13.03 -7.88
CA ARG A 83 -6.46 13.42 -8.86
C ARG A 83 -5.96 13.29 -10.29
N LYS A 84 -4.76 13.80 -10.58
CA LYS A 84 -4.14 13.67 -11.92
C LYS A 84 -3.89 12.22 -12.33
N MET A 85 -3.46 11.37 -11.39
CA MET A 85 -3.28 9.95 -11.66
C MET A 85 -4.61 9.25 -11.99
N ILE A 86 -5.68 9.59 -11.27
CA ILE A 86 -7.02 9.04 -11.51
C ILE A 86 -7.59 9.52 -12.84
N GLU A 87 -7.47 10.81 -13.15
CA GLU A 87 -7.90 11.41 -14.42
C GLU A 87 -7.23 10.70 -15.61
N MET A 88 -5.94 10.38 -15.51
CA MET A 88 -5.22 9.63 -16.55
C MET A 88 -5.70 8.17 -16.66
N LEU A 89 -5.88 7.47 -15.54
CA LEU A 89 -6.30 6.06 -15.56
C LEU A 89 -7.74 5.84 -16.02
N CYS A 90 -8.58 6.84 -15.83
CA CYS A 90 -10.01 6.80 -16.14
C CYS A 90 -10.38 7.73 -17.30
N GLU A 91 -9.39 8.08 -18.14
CA GLU A 91 -9.59 8.94 -19.30
C GLU A 91 -10.68 8.35 -20.20
N ASN A 92 -11.56 9.21 -20.73
CA ASN A 92 -12.71 8.82 -21.56
C ASN A 92 -13.69 7.82 -20.92
N LYS A 93 -13.77 7.74 -19.58
CA LYS A 93 -14.63 6.81 -18.83
C LYS A 93 -14.30 5.33 -19.08
N THR A 94 -13.07 5.05 -19.48
CA THR A 94 -12.57 3.68 -19.64
C THR A 94 -11.47 3.41 -18.63
N PHE A 95 -11.45 2.22 -18.05
CA PHE A 95 -10.41 1.79 -17.11
C PHE A 95 -9.49 0.75 -17.75
N SER A 96 -8.18 0.95 -17.61
CA SER A 96 -7.18 -0.04 -18.03
C SER A 96 -6.46 -0.64 -16.83
N LEU A 97 -6.67 -1.93 -16.61
CA LEU A 97 -5.97 -2.68 -15.56
C LEU A 97 -4.45 -2.72 -15.80
N SER A 98 -3.98 -2.74 -17.06
CA SER A 98 -2.55 -2.75 -17.35
C SER A 98 -1.89 -1.44 -16.91
N GLN A 99 -2.52 -0.29 -17.21
CA GLN A 99 -2.03 1.01 -16.77
C GLN A 99 -2.08 1.15 -15.24
N TYR A 100 -3.11 0.60 -14.60
CA TYR A 100 -3.18 0.54 -13.14
C TYR A 100 -1.98 -0.22 -12.54
N VAL A 101 -1.66 -1.39 -13.10
CA VAL A 101 -0.50 -2.20 -12.68
C VAL A 101 0.82 -1.46 -12.92
N GLU A 102 1.00 -0.81 -14.07
CA GLU A 102 2.19 0.00 -14.37
C GLU A 102 2.40 1.10 -13.31
N ILE A 103 1.34 1.85 -12.99
CA ILE A 103 1.40 2.89 -11.95
C ILE A 103 1.78 2.28 -10.59
N MET A 104 1.19 1.15 -10.21
CA MET A 104 1.55 0.46 -8.97
C MET A 104 3.03 0.05 -8.93
N GLU A 105 3.60 -0.39 -10.05
CA GLU A 105 5.02 -0.72 -10.13
C GLU A 105 5.90 0.51 -9.98
N HIS A 106 5.48 1.66 -10.52
CA HIS A 106 6.19 2.93 -10.35
C HIS A 106 6.25 3.42 -8.90
N PHE A 107 5.25 3.13 -8.07
CA PHE A 107 5.33 3.43 -6.62
C PHE A 107 6.51 2.73 -5.92
N VAL A 108 6.98 1.63 -6.51
CA VAL A 108 7.97 0.72 -5.91
C VAL A 108 9.33 0.90 -6.61
N CYS A 109 9.38 0.98 -7.93
CA CYS A 109 10.61 1.12 -8.71
C CYS A 109 11.23 2.54 -8.64
N ILE A 110 11.98 2.82 -7.57
CA ILE A 110 12.90 3.97 -7.54
C ILE A 110 14.28 3.51 -8.00
N GLN A 111 14.85 4.21 -8.99
CA GLN A 111 16.10 3.84 -9.69
C GLN A 111 17.33 3.60 -8.79
N ASN A 112 17.31 4.06 -7.53
CA ASN A 112 18.43 3.99 -6.61
C ASN A 112 18.17 3.10 -5.37
N GLU A 113 17.09 2.32 -5.35
CA GLU A 113 16.75 1.47 -4.21
C GLU A 113 16.71 -0.01 -4.64
N THR A 114 17.80 -0.74 -4.38
CA THR A 114 17.92 -2.18 -4.63
C THR A 114 18.19 -2.94 -3.33
N PRO A 115 17.32 -3.90 -2.93
CA PRO A 115 16.03 -4.21 -3.53
C PRO A 115 15.01 -3.09 -3.26
N SER A 116 14.11 -2.87 -4.21
CA SER A 116 13.02 -1.93 -4.02
C SER A 116 12.13 -2.36 -2.84
N GLN A 117 12.01 -1.51 -1.83
CA GLN A 117 11.45 -1.86 -0.53
C GLN A 117 9.95 -1.55 -0.43
N MET A 118 9.18 -2.33 0.32
CA MET A 118 7.85 -1.90 0.75
C MET A 118 7.97 -1.09 2.04
N SER A 119 8.01 0.24 1.94
CA SER A 119 7.94 1.12 3.10
C SER A 119 6.49 1.30 3.59
N TYR A 120 6.30 1.76 4.83
CA TYR A 120 4.98 2.07 5.35
C TYR A 120 4.27 3.18 4.55
N GLY A 121 5.03 4.16 4.05
CA GLY A 121 4.50 5.19 3.17
C GLY A 121 4.00 4.62 1.83
N ARG A 122 4.77 3.72 1.20
CA ARG A 122 4.35 3.04 -0.05
C ARG A 122 3.10 2.18 0.16
N LEU A 123 3.05 1.47 1.28
CA LEU A 123 1.88 0.68 1.66
C LEU A 123 0.62 1.56 1.71
N ILE A 124 0.67 2.66 2.46
CA ILE A 124 -0.47 3.58 2.58
C ILE A 124 -0.81 4.23 1.25
N ALA A 125 0.18 4.69 0.49
CA ALA A 125 -0.05 5.33 -0.79
C ALA A 125 -0.78 4.41 -1.77
N LEU A 126 -0.38 3.13 -1.84
CA LEU A 126 -1.03 2.14 -2.69
C LEU A 126 -2.45 1.78 -2.22
N ILE A 127 -2.68 1.69 -0.91
CA ILE A 127 -4.03 1.46 -0.34
C ILE A 127 -4.94 2.65 -0.63
N ALA A 128 -4.47 3.87 -0.39
CA ALA A 128 -5.20 5.11 -0.66
C ALA A 128 -5.58 5.22 -2.15
N PHE A 129 -4.59 5.00 -3.03
CA PHE A 129 -4.79 5.03 -4.46
C PHE A 129 -5.79 3.97 -4.95
N ALA A 130 -5.69 2.74 -4.45
CA ALA A 130 -6.66 1.69 -4.74
C ALA A 130 -8.09 2.07 -4.30
N GLY A 131 -8.25 2.69 -3.13
CA GLY A 131 -9.54 3.19 -2.65
C GLY A 131 -10.14 4.27 -3.56
N LEU A 132 -9.32 5.21 -4.03
CA LEU A 132 -9.76 6.27 -4.94
C LEU A 132 -10.15 5.74 -6.33
N ILE A 133 -9.38 4.80 -6.88
CA ILE A 133 -9.73 4.16 -8.15
C ILE A 133 -11.00 3.33 -8.00
N ALA A 134 -11.14 2.57 -6.91
CA ALA A 134 -12.34 1.78 -6.65
C ALA A 134 -13.59 2.67 -6.49
N LYS A 135 -13.46 3.84 -5.85
CA LYS A 135 -14.49 4.86 -5.80
C LYS A 135 -14.88 5.31 -7.22
N GLN A 136 -13.92 5.71 -8.04
CA GLN A 136 -14.19 6.17 -9.41
C GLN A 136 -14.86 5.09 -10.27
N LEU A 137 -14.38 3.84 -10.20
CA LEU A 137 -14.97 2.70 -10.90
C LEU A 137 -16.39 2.39 -10.40
N SER A 138 -16.65 2.54 -9.11
CA SER A 138 -17.99 2.38 -8.55
C SER A 138 -18.95 3.44 -9.07
N ASP A 139 -18.51 4.69 -9.20
CA ASP A 139 -19.31 5.77 -9.77
C ASP A 139 -19.63 5.50 -11.26
N MET A 140 -18.75 4.77 -11.96
CA MET A 140 -18.97 4.26 -13.32
C MET A 140 -19.75 2.93 -13.39
N LYS A 141 -20.14 2.32 -12.26
CA LYS A 141 -20.76 0.99 -12.16
C LYS A 141 -19.89 -0.17 -12.67
N CYS A 142 -18.57 0.00 -12.69
CA CYS A 142 -17.55 -0.98 -13.08
C CYS A 142 -17.15 -1.89 -11.91
N PHE A 143 -18.10 -2.67 -11.37
CA PHE A 143 -17.87 -3.46 -10.14
C PHE A 143 -16.91 -4.65 -10.33
N ALA A 144 -16.83 -5.19 -11.55
CA ALA A 144 -15.86 -6.24 -11.87
C ALA A 144 -14.43 -5.70 -11.75
N GLU A 145 -14.19 -4.50 -12.27
CA GLU A 145 -12.92 -3.79 -12.21
C GLU A 145 -12.55 -3.41 -10.78
N VAL A 146 -13.53 -3.01 -9.94
CA VAL A 146 -13.28 -2.81 -8.49
C VAL A 146 -12.74 -4.09 -7.84
N SER A 147 -13.33 -5.24 -8.18
CA SER A 147 -12.88 -6.55 -7.66
C SER A 147 -11.48 -6.91 -8.17
N MET A 148 -11.17 -6.57 -9.43
CA MET A 148 -9.81 -6.74 -9.97
C MET A 148 -8.81 -5.86 -9.24
N VAL A 149 -9.09 -4.56 -9.07
CA VAL A 149 -8.24 -3.61 -8.32
C VAL A 149 -7.95 -4.18 -6.94
N MET A 150 -8.97 -4.55 -6.16
CA MET A 150 -8.81 -5.13 -4.83
C MET A 150 -7.90 -6.37 -4.82
N SER A 151 -8.13 -7.30 -5.75
CA SER A 151 -7.34 -8.55 -5.85
C SER A 151 -5.88 -8.28 -6.22
N TYR A 152 -5.64 -7.44 -7.23
CA TYR A 152 -4.30 -7.09 -7.68
C TYR A 152 -3.53 -6.31 -6.61
N THR A 153 -4.13 -5.28 -6.01
CA THR A 153 -3.48 -4.51 -4.96
C THR A 153 -3.05 -5.39 -3.80
N SER A 154 -3.96 -6.27 -3.36
CA SER A 154 -3.69 -7.15 -2.22
C SER A 154 -2.56 -8.13 -2.51
N LYS A 155 -2.57 -8.81 -3.67
CA LYS A 155 -1.50 -9.74 -4.07
C LYS A 155 -0.16 -9.02 -4.22
N PHE A 156 -0.16 -7.84 -4.82
CA PHE A 156 1.04 -7.04 -5.01
C PHE A 156 1.66 -6.64 -3.66
N LEU A 157 0.85 -6.09 -2.75
CA LEU A 157 1.30 -5.70 -1.42
C LEU A 157 1.77 -6.91 -0.61
N GLN A 158 1.01 -8.02 -0.62
CA GLN A 158 1.38 -9.24 0.11
C GLN A 158 2.76 -9.75 -0.31
N LYS A 159 3.00 -9.88 -1.61
CA LYS A 159 4.29 -10.32 -2.16
C LYS A 159 5.43 -9.37 -1.76
N ARG A 160 5.21 -8.06 -1.83
CA ARG A 160 6.26 -7.07 -1.51
C ARG A 160 6.54 -6.99 -0.01
N ILE A 161 5.52 -7.10 0.84
CA ILE A 161 5.66 -7.16 2.30
C ILE A 161 6.46 -8.40 2.69
N SER A 162 6.06 -9.59 2.21
CA SER A 162 6.72 -10.84 2.58
C SER A 162 8.19 -10.87 2.18
N VAL A 163 8.53 -10.29 1.03
CA VAL A 163 9.91 -10.23 0.54
C VAL A 163 10.74 -9.16 1.23
N THR A 164 10.19 -7.99 1.55
CA THR A 164 11.03 -6.84 1.95
C THR A 164 10.99 -6.52 3.45
N TRP A 165 9.87 -6.73 4.14
CA TRP A 165 9.75 -6.33 5.55
C TRP A 165 10.71 -7.05 6.50
N PRO A 166 10.96 -8.37 6.36
CA PRO A 166 11.90 -9.08 7.23
C PRO A 166 13.31 -8.48 7.19
N HIS A 167 13.81 -8.14 5.99
CA HIS A 167 15.14 -7.57 5.80
C HIS A 167 15.30 -6.17 6.40
N HIS A 168 14.21 -5.42 6.52
CA HIS A 168 14.21 -4.06 7.05
C HIS A 168 13.62 -3.94 8.46
N LYS A 169 13.45 -5.07 9.17
CA LYS A 169 12.90 -5.12 10.52
C LYS A 169 11.55 -4.38 10.65
N ARG A 170 10.73 -4.42 9.60
CA ARG A 170 9.38 -3.83 9.55
C ARG A 170 8.34 -4.84 10.03
N SER A 171 7.26 -4.36 10.64
CA SER A 171 6.16 -5.18 11.13
C SER A 171 4.88 -4.36 11.26
N TRP A 172 3.73 -5.04 11.26
CA TRP A 172 2.43 -4.39 11.47
C TRP A 172 2.34 -3.64 12.79
N SER A 173 2.88 -4.19 13.89
CA SER A 173 2.93 -3.50 15.18
C SER A 173 3.62 -2.15 15.09
N LYS A 174 4.82 -2.11 14.48
CA LYS A 174 5.58 -0.86 14.29
C LYS A 174 4.86 0.11 13.36
N PHE A 175 4.17 -0.41 12.35
CA PHE A 175 3.32 0.41 11.49
C PHE A 175 2.20 1.08 12.29
N PHE A 176 1.49 0.34 13.15
CA PHE A 176 0.38 0.90 13.94
C PHE A 176 0.84 1.93 14.97
N ASP A 177 1.99 1.73 15.60
CA ASP A 177 2.59 2.73 16.50
C ASP A 177 2.90 4.05 15.75
N LEU A 178 3.44 3.93 14.54
CA LEU A 178 3.68 5.08 13.67
C LEU A 178 2.36 5.73 13.21
N ALA A 179 1.36 4.92 12.84
CA ALA A 179 0.05 5.39 12.40
C ALA A 179 -0.63 6.25 13.48
N ARG A 180 -0.65 5.78 14.74
CA ARG A 180 -1.17 6.55 15.88
C ARG A 180 -0.44 7.89 16.02
N THR A 181 0.88 7.88 15.89
CA THR A 181 1.70 9.10 15.96
C THR A 181 1.33 10.08 14.84
N ILE A 182 1.20 9.61 13.59
CA ILE A 182 0.80 10.43 12.44
C ILE A 182 -0.57 11.07 12.69
N ILE A 183 -1.56 10.30 13.16
CA ILE A 183 -2.91 10.80 13.43
C ILE A 183 -2.89 11.89 14.51
N ILE A 184 -2.15 11.70 15.61
CA ILE A 184 -2.02 12.70 16.67
C ILE A 184 -1.37 13.98 16.13
N LEU A 185 -0.30 13.85 15.35
CA LEU A 185 0.40 14.99 14.77
C LEU A 185 -0.48 15.76 13.78
N ASN A 186 -1.23 15.06 12.93
CA ASN A 186 -2.13 15.70 11.96
C ASN A 186 -3.26 16.48 12.66
N LYS A 187 -3.81 15.93 13.76
CA LYS A 187 -4.80 16.65 14.57
C LYS A 187 -4.24 17.94 15.17
N LYS A 188 -3.01 17.93 15.65
CA LYS A 188 -2.33 19.12 16.19
C LYS A 188 -1.99 20.15 15.11
N GLU A 189 -1.66 19.71 13.90
CA GLU A 189 -1.42 20.59 12.74
C GLU A 189 -2.69 21.31 12.30
N ALA A 190 -3.85 20.65 12.42
CA ALA A 190 -5.16 21.24 12.14
C ALA A 190 -5.65 22.23 13.21
N GLU A 191 -5.00 22.29 14.39
CA GLU A 191 -5.29 23.32 15.40
C GLU A 191 -4.65 24.67 14.99
N PRO A 192 -5.37 25.80 15.04
CA PRO A 192 -4.80 27.09 14.68
C PRO A 192 -3.80 27.57 15.76
N LYS A 193 -2.50 27.39 15.55
CA LYS A 193 -1.44 27.99 16.39
C LYS A 193 -0.36 28.72 15.61
N VAL A 194 0.06 29.85 16.19
CA VAL A 194 0.66 31.06 15.61
C VAL A 194 2.17 30.99 15.30
N GLU A 195 2.88 29.89 15.56
CA GLU A 195 4.35 29.85 15.41
C GLU A 195 4.84 28.99 14.23
N LYS A 196 4.83 29.61 13.05
CA LYS A 196 5.16 28.99 11.75
C LYS A 196 6.65 28.72 11.47
N LYS A 197 7.60 29.14 12.32
CA LYS A 197 9.04 29.15 11.95
C LYS A 197 9.88 28.00 12.50
N GLU A 198 9.64 27.53 13.72
CA GLU A 198 10.49 26.49 14.34
C GLU A 198 10.13 25.06 13.89
N TRP A 199 8.85 24.83 13.57
CA TRP A 199 8.29 23.52 13.24
C TRP A 199 8.71 22.96 11.86
N ARG A 200 9.01 23.84 10.89
CA ARG A 200 9.53 23.43 9.56
C ARG A 200 10.84 22.61 9.68
N SER A 201 11.64 22.85 10.73
CA SER A 201 12.90 22.10 10.97
C SER A 201 12.70 20.73 11.64
N ALA A 202 11.55 20.51 12.30
CA ALA A 202 11.19 19.22 12.89
C ALA A 202 10.54 18.30 11.85
N ILE A 203 9.75 18.84 10.92
CA ILE A 203 9.19 18.12 9.78
C ILE A 203 10.29 17.63 8.83
N SER A 204 11.37 18.40 8.64
CA SER A 204 12.49 17.92 7.81
C SER A 204 13.17 16.68 8.39
N ARG A 205 13.03 16.43 9.69
CA ARG A 205 13.50 15.19 10.35
C ARG A 205 12.46 14.06 10.31
N LEU A 206 11.19 14.37 10.07
CA LEU A 206 10.09 13.43 9.85
C LEU A 206 9.71 13.39 8.36
N ALA A 207 10.69 13.10 7.51
CA ALA A 207 10.50 12.73 6.10
C ALA A 207 9.76 11.37 5.96
N VAL A 208 8.58 11.24 6.56
CA VAL A 208 7.81 9.98 6.57
C VAL A 208 7.15 9.72 5.21
N PHE A 209 6.90 10.78 4.43
CA PHE A 209 6.40 10.69 3.05
C PHE A 209 7.28 11.43 2.01
N GLY A 210 8.20 12.30 2.45
CA GLY A 210 8.88 13.27 1.59
C GLY A 210 9.79 12.71 0.50
N VAL A 211 10.27 11.47 0.61
CA VAL A 211 11.10 10.83 -0.44
C VAL A 211 10.23 10.11 -1.49
N LEU A 212 8.97 9.79 -1.17
CA LEU A 212 8.04 9.14 -2.10
C LEU A 212 7.42 10.14 -3.09
N SER A 213 7.28 11.40 -2.68
CA SER A 213 6.58 12.44 -3.43
C SER A 213 7.36 13.07 -4.60
N LEU A 214 8.67 12.88 -4.71
CA LEU A 214 9.44 13.49 -5.81
C LEU A 214 9.83 12.48 -6.88
N ALA A 215 10.35 11.30 -6.54
CA ALA A 215 10.86 10.36 -7.55
C ALA A 215 9.75 9.65 -8.36
N VAL A 216 8.68 9.20 -7.71
CA VAL A 216 7.52 8.58 -8.40
C VAL A 216 6.81 9.62 -9.26
N PHE A 217 6.75 10.87 -8.77
CA PHE A 217 6.03 11.96 -9.41
C PHE A 217 6.83 12.65 -10.51
N THR A 218 8.18 12.68 -10.43
CA THR A 218 9.03 13.11 -11.56
C THR A 218 9.01 12.09 -12.69
N LEU A 219 8.99 10.78 -12.38
CA LEU A 219 8.78 9.74 -13.39
C LEU A 219 7.39 9.82 -14.03
N PHE A 220 6.34 10.03 -13.23
CA PHE A 220 4.98 10.22 -13.76
C PHE A 220 4.89 11.47 -14.65
N LYS A 221 5.53 12.58 -14.25
CA LYS A 221 5.65 13.80 -15.05
C LYS A 221 6.49 13.63 -16.31
N PHE A 222 7.43 12.68 -16.32
CA PHE A 222 8.20 12.31 -17.51
C PHE A 222 7.37 11.47 -18.48
N MET A 223 6.57 10.50 -17.99
CA MET A 223 5.60 9.78 -18.83
C MET A 223 4.55 10.71 -19.45
N LEU A 224 4.10 11.73 -18.72
CA LEU A 224 3.22 12.80 -19.21
C LEU A 224 3.82 13.62 -20.38
N ARG A 225 5.16 13.63 -20.56
CA ARG A 225 5.84 14.37 -21.63
C ARG A 225 6.22 13.51 -22.84
N ALA A 226 6.19 12.18 -22.69
CA ALA A 226 6.65 11.23 -23.71
C ALA A 226 5.51 10.66 -24.58
N ARG A 227 4.26 11.11 -24.35
CA ARG A 227 3.08 10.90 -25.19
C ARG A 227 2.72 12.19 -25.89
#